data_AF-A0A1R3RHB5-F1
#
_entry.id   AF-A0A1R3RHB5-F1
#
_cell.length_a   1.000
_cell.length_b   1.000
_cell.length_c   1.000
_cell.angle_alpha   90.00
_cell.angle_beta   90.00
_cell.angle_gamma   90.00
#
_symmetry.space_group_name_H-M   'P 1'
#
loop_
_entity.id
_entity.type
_entity.pdbx_description
1 polymer ?
#
loop_
_entity_poly.entity_id
_entity_poly.type
_entity_poly.pdbx_seq_one_letter_code
_entity_poly.pdbx_strand_id
1 'polypeptide(L)'
;MTTSLCESELFTSARLVADNCVPPQDDQYGKYYPTDPRNLSLESNFGPMLPQMIGYLQPTSKDTPIEVMRERFNGDGYLFIKHHLPREQVLECCRKYFSYMAPSGLLKEGSDPVDGTFSEKDSRKFLPPGNLRQLFGLKDDYELEKYLELMVNAHEAPFYLQFCGNADLRGFIRKLTGWEDITMLQRTMLRAFVPDSELTPVHFDQMYLRAGPPTSLTAWVPIGDISLEGSGLMYLEGSTDIGRQTEAEFTRNATNLTDEECVSAFNKNMSDGGFLSRDTVAYGEKAQRKWLITEYEAGDVIFHDPYLVHASCKNKDAERRIRLATDLRFVDSEKPYDKRWMKVWRPLDGL
;
A
#
# COMPACT_ATOMS: atom_id res chain seq x y z
N MET A 1 14.27 -28.77 22.08
CA MET A 1 15.04 -27.52 22.02
C MET A 1 14.13 -26.49 21.40
N THR A 2 13.66 -25.55 22.21
CA THR A 2 12.77 -24.45 21.82
C THR A 2 13.56 -23.44 20.99
N THR A 3 13.31 -23.41 19.69
CA THR A 3 13.77 -22.34 18.80
C THR A 3 13.01 -21.07 19.15
N SER A 4 13.69 -20.16 19.86
CA SER A 4 13.27 -18.78 20.04
C SER A 4 13.06 -18.16 18.65
N LEU A 5 11.87 -17.65 18.37
CA LEU A 5 11.59 -16.83 17.22
C LEU A 5 12.51 -15.60 17.29
N CYS A 6 13.29 -15.39 16.24
CA CYS A 6 14.12 -14.22 16.06
C CYS A 6 13.20 -12.99 16.14
N GLU A 7 13.49 -12.06 17.05
CA GLU A 7 12.97 -10.70 16.94
C GLU A 7 13.27 -10.20 15.53
N SER A 8 12.41 -9.36 14.94
CA SER A 8 12.70 -8.75 13.64
C SER A 8 13.93 -7.85 13.79
N GLU A 9 15.12 -8.43 13.58
CA GLU A 9 16.44 -7.79 13.73
C GLU A 9 16.73 -6.70 12.68
N LEU A 10 15.73 -6.27 11.91
CA LEU A 10 15.92 -5.25 10.88
C LEU A 10 16.49 -3.96 11.46
N PHE A 11 16.28 -3.67 12.76
CA PHE A 11 16.73 -2.42 13.38
C PHE A 11 17.14 -2.50 14.86
N THR A 12 17.32 -3.67 15.47
CA THR A 12 17.64 -3.79 16.91
C THR A 12 18.98 -3.15 17.31
N SER A 13 19.93 -2.98 16.37
CA SER A 13 21.21 -2.30 16.64
C SER A 13 21.15 -0.77 16.60
N ALA A 14 20.08 -0.16 16.07
CA ALA A 14 19.97 1.29 15.88
C ALA A 14 19.78 2.07 17.20
N ARG A 15 19.24 1.41 18.25
CA ARG A 15 18.94 2.06 19.54
C ARG A 15 20.16 2.64 20.25
N LEU A 16 21.37 2.07 20.06
CA LEU A 16 22.57 2.55 20.74
C LEU A 16 23.24 3.77 20.07
N VAL A 17 22.84 4.13 18.85
CA VAL A 17 23.39 5.28 18.09
C VAL A 17 22.45 6.50 18.15
N ALA A 18 21.18 6.30 18.51
CA ALA A 18 20.11 7.30 18.44
C ALA A 18 20.20 8.45 19.46
N ASP A 19 20.88 8.27 20.60
CA ASP A 19 20.92 9.28 21.69
C ASP A 19 21.54 10.63 21.28
N ASN A 20 22.19 10.72 20.11
CA ASN A 20 22.77 11.95 19.55
C ASN A 20 22.12 12.42 18.23
N CYS A 21 21.06 11.78 17.75
CA CYS A 21 20.43 12.09 16.47
C CYS A 21 19.29 13.10 16.66
N VAL A 22 19.62 14.40 16.65
CA VAL A 22 18.61 15.47 16.68
C VAL A 22 18.01 15.64 15.27
N PRO A 23 16.68 15.69 15.10
CA PRO A 23 16.06 16.08 13.83
C PRO A 23 16.62 17.43 13.34
N PRO A 24 16.62 17.71 12.02
CA PRO A 24 16.97 19.04 11.53
C PRO A 24 16.17 20.11 12.30
N GLN A 25 16.84 21.19 12.74
CA GLN A 25 16.16 22.30 13.44
C GLN A 25 15.00 22.88 12.61
N ASP A 26 15.11 22.76 11.29
CA ASP A 26 14.09 23.11 10.31
C ASP A 26 13.44 21.82 9.73
N ASP A 27 12.78 21.01 10.57
CA ASP A 27 11.81 20.04 10.04
C ASP A 27 10.67 20.85 9.38
N GLN A 28 10.82 21.09 8.08
CA GLN A 28 9.91 21.94 7.31
C GLN A 28 8.47 21.45 7.33
N TYR A 29 8.24 20.18 7.67
CA TYR A 29 6.90 19.61 7.79
C TYR A 29 6.33 19.72 9.20
N GLY A 30 7.19 19.86 10.21
CA GLY A 30 6.81 20.00 11.61
C GLY A 30 5.78 18.96 12.04
N LYS A 31 4.67 19.45 12.61
CA LYS A 31 3.50 18.66 12.97
C LYS A 31 2.43 18.86 11.88
N TYR A 32 2.22 17.86 11.01
CA TYR A 32 1.29 17.94 9.89
C TYR A 32 -0.15 17.66 10.33
N TYR A 33 -0.98 18.71 10.28
CA TYR A 33 -2.41 18.70 10.59
C TYR A 33 -3.13 19.66 9.63
N PRO A 34 -3.33 19.27 8.36
CA PRO A 34 -3.76 20.19 7.30
C PRO A 34 -5.18 20.74 7.50
N THR A 35 -6.05 20.02 8.22
CA THR A 35 -7.40 20.45 8.55
C THR A 35 -7.91 19.73 9.79
N ASP A 36 -9.06 20.16 10.31
CA ASP A 36 -9.81 19.37 11.29
C ASP A 36 -10.50 18.21 10.56
N PRO A 37 -10.40 16.96 11.04
CA PRO A 37 -11.06 15.82 10.40
C PRO A 37 -12.58 15.97 10.22
N ARG A 38 -13.24 16.83 11.01
CA ARG A 38 -14.67 17.14 10.87
C ARG A 38 -15.01 17.90 9.59
N ASN A 39 -14.00 18.47 8.92
CA ASN A 39 -14.15 19.14 7.64
C ASN A 39 -14.06 18.16 6.46
N LEU A 40 -13.83 16.87 6.70
CA LEU A 40 -13.67 15.84 5.67
C LEU A 40 -14.92 14.95 5.59
N SER A 41 -15.24 14.54 4.37
CA SER A 41 -16.33 13.65 3.96
C SER A 41 -15.78 12.28 3.58
N LEU A 42 -15.03 11.67 4.50
CA LEU A 42 -14.44 10.35 4.30
C LEU A 42 -15.50 9.26 4.43
N GLU A 43 -15.51 8.31 3.49
CA GLU A 43 -16.42 7.17 3.51
C GLU A 43 -15.66 5.83 3.50
N SER A 44 -16.16 4.88 4.27
CA SER A 44 -15.83 3.45 4.19
C SER A 44 -16.80 2.72 3.25
N ASN A 45 -16.66 1.39 3.15
CA ASN A 45 -17.64 0.54 2.46
C ASN A 45 -19.02 0.55 3.15
N PHE A 46 -19.07 0.84 4.45
CA PHE A 46 -20.27 0.71 5.27
C PHE A 46 -20.85 2.05 5.74
N GLY A 47 -20.28 3.17 5.28
CA GLY A 47 -20.76 4.51 5.61
C GLY A 47 -19.64 5.47 5.99
N PRO A 48 -19.98 6.67 6.51
CA PRO A 48 -19.01 7.71 6.86
C PRO A 48 -17.97 7.23 7.89
N MET A 49 -16.73 7.67 7.73
CA MET A 49 -15.71 7.51 8.75
C MET A 49 -15.99 8.44 9.93
N LEU A 50 -15.53 8.07 11.13
CA LEU A 50 -15.70 8.86 12.34
C LEU A 50 -14.56 9.88 12.49
N PRO A 51 -14.81 11.20 12.50
CA PRO A 51 -13.74 12.22 12.55
C PRO A 51 -12.78 12.07 13.73
N GLN A 52 -13.26 11.68 14.91
CA GLN A 52 -12.43 11.44 16.10
C GLN A 52 -11.46 10.27 15.96
N MET A 53 -11.73 9.36 15.00
CA MET A 53 -10.89 8.22 14.67
C MET A 53 -9.93 8.50 13.51
N ILE A 54 -9.84 9.76 13.05
CA ILE A 54 -8.91 10.16 12.00
C ILE A 54 -7.71 10.88 12.62
N GLY A 55 -6.52 10.53 12.15
CA GLY A 55 -5.27 11.22 12.42
C GLY A 55 -4.51 11.46 11.10
N TYR A 56 -3.32 12.04 11.20
CA TYR A 56 -2.52 12.37 10.02
C TYR A 56 -1.15 11.70 10.07
N LEU A 57 -0.73 11.14 8.94
CA LEU A 57 0.64 10.66 8.75
C LEU A 57 1.59 11.85 8.87
N GLN A 58 2.73 11.65 9.53
CA GLN A 58 3.71 12.71 9.72
C GLN A 58 4.77 12.62 8.61
N PRO A 59 4.93 13.66 7.78
CA PRO A 59 5.91 13.65 6.70
C PRO A 59 7.33 13.71 7.24
N THR A 60 8.24 13.14 6.47
CA THR A 60 9.68 13.16 6.72
C THR A 60 10.37 13.77 5.52
N SER A 61 11.23 14.77 5.75
CA SER A 61 12.06 15.33 4.69
C SER A 61 13.09 14.32 4.20
N LYS A 62 13.35 14.32 2.89
CA LYS A 62 14.39 13.48 2.27
C LYS A 62 15.80 13.72 2.83
N ASP A 63 16.04 14.91 3.40
CA ASP A 63 17.31 15.30 3.99
C ASP A 63 17.45 14.92 5.47
N THR A 64 16.41 14.31 6.06
CA THR A 64 16.43 13.83 7.44
C THR A 64 17.56 12.80 7.62
N PRO A 65 18.35 12.86 8.71
CA PRO A 65 19.38 11.85 8.98
C PRO A 65 18.79 10.43 9.02
N ILE A 66 19.52 9.46 8.47
CA ILE A 66 18.99 8.09 8.28
C ILE A 66 18.64 7.41 9.60
N GLU A 67 19.37 7.69 10.68
CA GLU A 67 19.08 7.10 11.98
C GLU A 67 17.75 7.62 12.56
N VAL A 68 17.44 8.90 12.36
CA VAL A 68 16.14 9.48 12.73
C VAL A 68 15.02 8.87 11.88
N MET A 69 15.26 8.66 10.58
CA MET A 69 14.30 7.97 9.70
C MET A 69 14.03 6.53 10.18
N ARG A 70 15.06 5.79 10.59
CA ARG A 70 14.91 4.44 11.15
C ARG A 70 14.17 4.46 12.48
N GLU A 71 14.44 5.42 13.36
CA GLU A 71 13.71 5.57 14.61
C GLU A 71 12.21 5.82 14.36
N ARG A 72 11.86 6.74 13.46
CA ARG A 72 10.47 6.98 13.04
C ARG A 72 9.83 5.70 12.49
N PHE A 73 10.50 5.02 11.56
CA PHE A 73 10.02 3.77 11.00
C PHE A 73 9.75 2.70 12.07
N ASN A 74 10.65 2.55 13.04
CA ASN A 74 10.51 1.57 14.12
C ASN A 74 9.41 1.93 15.12
N GLY A 75 9.26 3.22 15.41
CA GLY A 75 8.24 3.71 16.35
C GLY A 75 6.83 3.63 15.75
N ASP A 76 6.68 4.09 14.52
CA ASP A 76 5.37 4.28 13.89
C ASP A 76 4.97 3.11 12.98
N GLY A 77 5.93 2.27 12.58
CA GLY A 77 5.75 1.20 11.59
C GLY A 77 5.76 1.69 10.14
N TYR A 78 5.88 3.00 9.90
CA TYR A 78 5.98 3.59 8.58
C TYR A 78 6.98 4.74 8.53
N LEU A 79 7.39 5.10 7.32
CA LEU A 79 8.15 6.29 7.00
C LEU A 79 7.57 6.95 5.76
N PHE A 80 6.95 8.11 5.92
CA PHE A 80 6.37 8.89 4.82
C PHE A 80 7.37 9.94 4.34
N ILE A 81 7.90 9.78 3.13
CA ILE A 81 8.89 10.70 2.55
C ILE A 81 8.28 11.50 1.42
N LYS A 82 8.32 12.82 1.57
CA LYS A 82 7.81 13.76 0.58
C LYS A 82 8.81 13.95 -0.56
N HIS A 83 8.31 13.95 -1.80
CA HIS A 83 9.10 14.17 -3.02
C HIS A 83 10.41 13.36 -3.07
N HIS A 84 10.34 12.10 -2.66
CA HIS A 84 11.46 11.17 -2.75
C HIS A 84 11.85 10.89 -4.20
N LEU A 85 10.85 10.67 -5.05
CA LEU A 85 11.01 10.49 -6.49
C LEU A 85 10.85 11.83 -7.22
N PRO A 86 11.54 12.03 -8.36
CA PRO A 86 11.32 13.21 -9.19
C PRO A 86 9.86 13.26 -9.69
N ARG A 87 9.14 14.34 -9.34
CA ARG A 87 7.73 14.56 -9.69
C ARG A 87 7.44 14.29 -11.17
N GLU A 88 8.27 14.82 -12.06
CA GLU A 88 8.13 14.65 -13.52
C GLU A 88 8.17 13.18 -13.96
N GLN A 89 9.00 12.34 -13.33
CA GLN A 89 9.04 10.91 -13.65
C GLN A 89 7.77 10.19 -13.21
N VAL A 90 7.20 10.58 -12.07
CA VAL A 90 5.95 10.04 -11.55
C VAL A 90 4.77 10.45 -12.44
N LEU A 91 4.69 11.72 -12.82
CA LEU A 91 3.64 12.23 -13.71
C LEU A 91 3.75 11.65 -15.13
N GLU A 92 4.96 11.39 -15.62
CA GLU A 92 5.15 10.70 -16.90
C GLU A 92 4.67 9.25 -16.83
N CYS A 93 4.91 8.54 -15.72
CA CYS A 93 4.34 7.21 -15.51
C CYS A 93 2.80 7.26 -15.44
N CYS A 94 2.23 8.25 -14.76
CA CYS A 94 0.79 8.50 -14.70
C CYS A 94 0.19 8.66 -16.12
N ARG A 95 0.76 9.57 -16.91
CA ARG A 95 0.36 9.86 -18.29
C ARG A 95 0.43 8.60 -19.17
N LYS A 96 1.52 7.82 -19.08
CA LYS A 96 1.69 6.58 -19.85
C LYS A 96 0.68 5.51 -19.45
N TYR A 97 0.43 5.33 -18.15
CA TYR A 97 -0.58 4.39 -17.67
C TYR A 97 -1.97 4.75 -18.20
N PHE A 98 -2.41 5.99 -18.01
CA PHE A 98 -3.74 6.39 -18.41
C PHE A 98 -3.91 6.43 -19.93
N SER A 99 -2.87 6.79 -20.68
CA SER A 99 -2.86 6.67 -22.15
C SER A 99 -2.96 5.21 -22.60
N TYR A 100 -2.27 4.29 -21.91
CA TYR A 100 -2.37 2.85 -22.16
C TYR A 100 -3.77 2.31 -21.85
N MET A 101 -4.43 2.83 -20.80
CA MET A 101 -5.79 2.44 -20.40
C MET A 101 -6.89 3.10 -21.23
N ALA A 102 -6.61 4.15 -22.02
CA ALA A 102 -7.62 4.93 -22.75
C ALA A 102 -8.60 4.08 -23.58
N PRO A 103 -8.19 3.00 -24.29
CA PRO A 103 -9.11 2.16 -25.06
C PRO A 103 -10.17 1.41 -24.24
N SER A 104 -10.01 1.32 -22.91
CA SER A 104 -11.01 0.69 -22.03
C SER A 104 -12.22 1.58 -21.72
N GLY A 105 -12.16 2.87 -22.05
CA GLY A 105 -13.18 3.84 -21.64
C GLY A 105 -13.14 4.22 -20.17
N LEU A 106 -12.01 3.96 -19.48
CA LEU A 106 -11.76 4.34 -18.09
C LEU A 106 -11.76 5.87 -17.89
N LEU A 107 -11.20 6.61 -18.85
CA LEU A 107 -11.02 8.06 -18.77
C LEU A 107 -12.18 8.83 -19.38
N LYS A 108 -12.43 10.02 -18.85
CA LYS A 108 -13.29 11.02 -19.47
C LYS A 108 -12.77 11.36 -20.87
N GLU A 109 -13.66 11.39 -21.86
CA GLU A 109 -13.28 11.74 -23.22
C GLU A 109 -12.73 13.17 -23.30
N GLY A 110 -11.60 13.33 -23.97
CA GLY A 110 -10.93 14.63 -24.17
C GLY A 110 -10.17 15.18 -22.95
N SER A 111 -10.12 14.48 -21.81
CA SER A 111 -9.26 14.89 -20.68
C SER A 111 -7.78 14.61 -20.97
N ASP A 112 -6.87 15.35 -20.32
CA ASP A 112 -5.46 15.00 -20.34
C ASP A 112 -5.26 13.69 -19.55
N PRO A 113 -4.59 12.66 -20.12
CA PRO A 113 -4.30 11.43 -19.40
C PRO A 113 -3.59 11.62 -18.05
N VAL A 114 -2.77 12.66 -17.87
CA VAL A 114 -2.08 12.89 -16.58
C VAL A 114 -3.04 13.25 -15.45
N ASP A 115 -4.20 13.83 -15.77
CA ASP A 115 -5.22 14.20 -14.78
C ASP A 115 -5.99 12.98 -14.27
N GLY A 116 -5.97 11.87 -15.03
CA GLY A 116 -6.65 10.63 -14.65
C GLY A 116 -8.14 10.81 -14.39
N THR A 117 -8.82 11.74 -15.07
CA THR A 117 -10.24 12.02 -14.81
C THR A 117 -11.13 10.83 -15.20
N PHE A 118 -11.96 10.36 -14.26
CA PHE A 118 -12.83 9.22 -14.48
C PHE A 118 -13.94 9.51 -15.49
N SER A 119 -14.34 8.49 -16.26
CA SER A 119 -15.39 8.59 -17.28
C SER A 119 -16.82 8.70 -16.74
N GLU A 120 -17.01 8.66 -15.42
CA GLU A 120 -18.32 8.61 -14.74
C GLU A 120 -19.20 7.40 -15.12
N LYS A 121 -18.60 6.40 -15.77
CA LYS A 121 -19.26 5.12 -16.05
C LYS A 121 -19.43 4.33 -14.75
N ASP A 122 -20.12 3.20 -14.86
CA ASP A 122 -20.33 2.30 -13.72
C ASP A 122 -18.98 1.84 -13.13
N SER A 123 -18.68 2.29 -11.91
CA SER A 123 -17.42 2.01 -11.21
C SER A 123 -17.17 0.52 -11.00
N ARG A 124 -18.25 -0.29 -10.98
CA ARG A 124 -18.16 -1.75 -10.86
C ARG A 124 -17.43 -2.40 -12.04
N LYS A 125 -17.31 -1.72 -13.18
CA LYS A 125 -16.53 -2.21 -14.33
C LYS A 125 -15.02 -2.02 -14.18
N PHE A 126 -14.58 -1.14 -13.27
CA PHE A 126 -13.20 -0.68 -13.17
C PHE A 126 -12.59 -1.03 -11.81
N LEU A 127 -12.57 -2.34 -11.51
CA LEU A 127 -12.04 -2.80 -10.23
C LEU A 127 -10.52 -3.04 -10.28
N PRO A 128 -9.79 -2.67 -9.22
CA PRO A 128 -8.35 -2.92 -9.09
C PRO A 128 -8.05 -4.42 -8.93
N PRO A 129 -6.78 -4.85 -9.11
CA PRO A 129 -6.32 -6.24 -8.98
C PRO A 129 -6.87 -7.03 -7.77
N GLY A 130 -6.96 -6.40 -6.60
CA GLY A 130 -7.43 -7.05 -5.36
C GLY A 130 -8.95 -7.28 -5.27
N ASN A 131 -9.75 -6.64 -6.12
CA ASN A 131 -11.22 -6.66 -6.04
C ASN A 131 -11.87 -7.43 -7.20
N LEU A 132 -11.08 -7.99 -8.12
CA LEU A 132 -11.58 -8.63 -9.34
C LEU A 132 -12.45 -9.86 -9.11
N ARG A 133 -12.44 -10.45 -7.91
CA ARG A 133 -13.28 -11.61 -7.58
C ARG A 133 -14.77 -11.35 -7.89
N GLN A 134 -15.19 -10.08 -7.87
CA GLN A 134 -16.55 -9.62 -8.15
C GLN A 134 -16.90 -9.50 -9.63
N LEU A 135 -15.89 -9.48 -10.50
CA LEU A 135 -16.08 -9.38 -11.95
C LEU A 135 -16.23 -10.75 -12.60
N PHE A 136 -15.76 -11.82 -11.95
CA PHE A 136 -15.92 -13.17 -12.49
C PHE A 136 -17.38 -13.61 -12.47
N GLY A 137 -17.93 -13.86 -13.66
CA GLY A 137 -19.32 -14.24 -13.86
C GLY A 137 -20.13 -13.21 -14.66
N LEU A 138 -19.61 -11.99 -14.81
CA LEU A 138 -20.13 -11.02 -15.77
C LEU A 138 -19.65 -11.43 -17.18
N LYS A 139 -20.58 -11.73 -18.08
CA LYS A 139 -20.30 -12.09 -19.48
C LYS A 139 -20.83 -11.00 -20.41
N ASP A 140 -20.24 -10.93 -21.59
CA ASP A 140 -20.72 -10.12 -22.73
C ASP A 140 -20.64 -8.59 -22.53
N ASP A 141 -19.62 -8.10 -21.82
CA ASP A 141 -19.31 -6.67 -21.70
C ASP A 141 -17.91 -6.38 -22.25
N TYR A 142 -17.87 -5.88 -23.50
CA TYR A 142 -16.63 -5.57 -24.21
C TYR A 142 -15.73 -4.56 -23.48
N GLU A 143 -16.32 -3.55 -22.82
CA GLU A 143 -15.53 -2.53 -22.11
C GLU A 143 -14.87 -3.13 -20.88
N LEU A 144 -15.60 -3.96 -20.14
CA LEU A 144 -15.09 -4.69 -19.00
C LEU A 144 -13.96 -5.64 -19.43
N GLU A 145 -14.16 -6.41 -20.49
CA GLU A 145 -13.13 -7.31 -21.03
C GLU A 145 -11.87 -6.54 -21.44
N LYS A 146 -12.04 -5.40 -22.11
CA LYS A 146 -10.91 -4.56 -22.54
C LYS A 146 -10.18 -3.93 -21.36
N TYR A 147 -10.91 -3.44 -20.36
CA TYR A 147 -10.32 -2.94 -19.12
C TYR A 147 -9.49 -4.02 -18.42
N LEU A 148 -10.06 -5.22 -18.24
CA LEU A 148 -9.39 -6.34 -17.59
C LEU A 148 -8.11 -6.74 -18.33
N GLU A 149 -8.17 -6.88 -19.66
CA GLU A 149 -7.00 -7.17 -20.50
C GLU A 149 -5.88 -6.15 -20.28
N LEU A 150 -6.20 -4.85 -20.39
CA LEU A 150 -5.21 -3.79 -20.24
C LEU A 150 -4.67 -3.71 -18.81
N MET A 151 -5.53 -3.74 -17.79
CA MET A 151 -5.11 -3.66 -16.39
C MET A 151 -4.20 -4.84 -16.01
N VAL A 152 -4.50 -6.06 -16.47
CA VAL A 152 -3.61 -7.22 -16.26
C VAL A 152 -2.26 -6.99 -16.94
N ASN A 153 -2.27 -6.61 -18.22
CA ASN A 153 -1.04 -6.42 -19.00
C ASN A 153 -0.20 -5.21 -18.56
N ALA A 154 -0.82 -4.22 -17.91
CA ALA A 154 -0.12 -3.04 -17.39
C ALA A 154 0.96 -3.39 -16.36
N HIS A 155 0.84 -4.52 -15.65
CA HIS A 155 1.83 -5.00 -14.68
C HIS A 155 3.16 -5.43 -15.32
N GLU A 156 3.18 -5.66 -16.65
CA GLU A 156 4.37 -5.97 -17.43
C GLU A 156 4.70 -4.90 -18.48
N ALA A 157 3.89 -3.83 -18.54
CA ALA A 157 4.11 -2.80 -19.54
C ALA A 157 5.49 -2.14 -19.35
N PRO A 158 6.27 -1.90 -20.42
CA PRO A 158 7.63 -1.37 -20.31
C PRO A 158 7.73 -0.07 -19.51
N PHE A 159 6.75 0.83 -19.64
CA PHE A 159 6.73 2.08 -18.89
C PHE A 159 6.65 1.85 -17.38
N TYR A 160 5.89 0.83 -16.96
CA TYR A 160 5.67 0.51 -15.57
C TYR A 160 6.87 -0.22 -14.98
N LEU A 161 7.43 -1.21 -15.70
CA LEU A 161 8.65 -1.89 -15.27
C LEU A 161 9.85 -0.93 -15.16
N GLN A 162 9.95 0.04 -16.07
CA GLN A 162 10.94 1.11 -15.98
C GLN A 162 10.75 1.96 -14.71
N PHE A 163 9.49 2.32 -14.38
CA PHE A 163 9.17 3.07 -13.17
C PHE A 163 9.52 2.29 -11.89
N CYS A 164 9.13 1.01 -11.80
CA CYS A 164 9.51 0.12 -10.68
C CYS A 164 11.03 -0.13 -10.59
N GLY A 165 11.74 0.09 -11.70
CA GLY A 165 13.20 0.03 -11.79
C GLY A 165 13.93 1.24 -11.21
N ASN A 166 13.24 2.22 -10.62
CA ASN A 166 13.84 3.47 -10.17
C ASN A 166 15.05 3.28 -9.24
N ALA A 167 16.18 3.89 -9.61
CA ALA A 167 17.46 3.73 -8.90
C ALA A 167 17.50 4.49 -7.57
N ASP A 168 16.83 5.64 -7.48
CA ASP A 168 16.78 6.45 -6.25
C ASP A 168 16.02 5.70 -5.15
N LEU A 169 14.89 5.09 -5.50
CA LEU A 169 14.11 4.23 -4.59
C LEU A 169 14.97 3.06 -4.07
N ARG A 170 15.65 2.36 -4.98
CA ARG A 170 16.51 1.22 -4.62
C ARG A 170 17.70 1.64 -3.77
N GLY A 171 18.31 2.78 -4.08
CA GLY A 171 19.40 3.35 -3.29
C GLY A 171 18.95 3.72 -1.88
N PHE A 172 17.78 4.35 -1.76
CA PHE A 172 17.20 4.69 -0.48
C PHE A 172 16.84 3.46 0.36
N ILE A 173 16.25 2.43 -0.24
CA ILE A 173 15.92 1.18 0.48
C ILE A 173 17.17 0.55 1.07
N ARG A 174 18.26 0.40 0.30
CA ARG A 174 19.54 -0.11 0.83
C ARG A 174 20.04 0.75 2.00
N LYS A 175 19.94 2.07 1.87
CA LYS A 175 20.34 3.00 2.94
C LYS A 175 19.47 2.83 4.19
N LEU A 176 18.15 2.73 4.03
CA LEU A 176 17.20 2.58 5.13
C LEU A 176 17.42 1.26 5.85
N THR A 177 17.46 0.14 5.13
CA THR A 177 17.50 -1.21 5.72
C THR A 177 18.89 -1.71 6.06
N GLY A 178 19.94 -1.14 5.45
CA GLY A 178 21.30 -1.67 5.55
C GLY A 178 21.53 -2.97 4.76
N TRP A 179 20.58 -3.41 3.94
CA TRP A 179 20.76 -4.60 3.10
C TRP A 179 21.80 -4.35 2.00
N GLU A 180 22.79 -5.24 1.89
CA GLU A 180 23.79 -5.19 0.83
C GLU A 180 23.13 -5.45 -0.53
N ASP A 181 22.37 -6.55 -0.62
CA ASP A 181 21.61 -6.94 -1.80
C ASP A 181 20.11 -6.90 -1.56
N ILE A 182 19.39 -6.32 -2.53
CA ILE A 182 17.93 -6.18 -2.47
C ILE A 182 17.29 -6.89 -3.64
N THR A 183 16.22 -7.62 -3.36
CA THR A 183 15.31 -8.18 -4.36
C THR A 183 13.97 -7.48 -4.24
N MET A 184 13.48 -6.93 -5.36
CA MET A 184 12.08 -6.49 -5.45
C MET A 184 11.24 -7.69 -5.88
N LEU A 185 10.16 -7.98 -5.16
CA LEU A 185 9.23 -9.04 -5.55
C LEU A 185 8.57 -8.66 -6.89
N GLN A 186 8.42 -9.65 -7.78
CA GLN A 186 7.87 -9.42 -9.13
C GLN A 186 6.35 -9.20 -9.11
N ARG A 187 5.66 -9.74 -8.10
CA ARG A 187 4.24 -9.50 -7.86
C ARG A 187 4.05 -8.11 -7.24
N THR A 188 4.04 -7.10 -8.11
CA THR A 188 3.61 -5.74 -7.75
C THR A 188 2.10 -5.61 -7.86
N MET A 189 1.51 -4.62 -7.19
CA MET A 189 0.09 -4.32 -7.32
C MET A 189 -0.07 -2.91 -7.87
N LEU A 190 -0.40 -2.78 -9.16
CA LEU A 190 -0.68 -1.49 -9.81
C LEU A 190 -2.19 -1.21 -9.75
N ARG A 191 -2.57 -0.19 -8.98
CA ARG A 191 -3.94 -0.01 -8.51
C ARG A 191 -4.51 1.34 -8.92
N ALA A 192 -5.43 1.32 -9.89
CA ALA A 192 -6.32 2.44 -10.19
C ALA A 192 -7.64 2.27 -9.41
N PHE A 193 -7.97 3.22 -8.53
CA PHE A 193 -9.27 3.26 -7.85
C PHE A 193 -10.06 4.44 -8.37
N VAL A 194 -11.13 4.12 -9.08
CA VAL A 194 -12.04 5.13 -9.63
C VAL A 194 -12.90 5.72 -8.50
N PRO A 195 -13.42 6.93 -8.67
CA PRO A 195 -14.39 7.50 -7.73
C PRO A 195 -15.55 6.53 -7.42
N ASP A 196 -15.97 6.50 -6.16
CA ASP A 196 -17.04 5.65 -5.64
C ASP A 196 -16.87 4.13 -5.84
N SER A 197 -15.66 3.65 -6.18
CA SER A 197 -15.37 2.22 -6.21
C SER A 197 -15.30 1.64 -4.80
N GLU A 198 -15.29 0.31 -4.73
CA GLU A 198 -14.90 -0.37 -3.50
C GLU A 198 -13.46 -0.04 -3.11
N LEU A 199 -13.20 -0.10 -1.80
CA LEU A 199 -11.90 0.16 -1.17
C LEU A 199 -11.09 -1.13 -0.90
N THR A 200 -9.81 -0.96 -0.59
CA THR A 200 -8.96 -2.01 -0.05
C THR A 200 -9.37 -2.33 1.39
N PRO A 201 -9.78 -3.56 1.73
CA PRO A 201 -10.19 -3.92 3.09
C PRO A 201 -9.02 -3.87 4.08
N VAL A 202 -9.33 -3.91 5.38
CA VAL A 202 -8.34 -3.86 6.46
C VAL A 202 -7.46 -5.09 6.43
N HIS A 203 -6.16 -4.93 6.28
CA HIS A 203 -5.19 -6.04 6.28
C HIS A 203 -3.78 -5.55 6.64
N PHE A 204 -2.83 -6.47 6.70
CA PHE A 204 -1.39 -6.16 6.68
C PHE A 204 -0.71 -7.12 5.69
N ASP A 205 0.41 -6.70 5.10
CA ASP A 205 1.02 -7.39 3.96
C ASP A 205 1.51 -8.81 4.31
N GLN A 206 2.01 -9.03 5.53
CA GLN A 206 2.58 -10.32 5.93
C GLN A 206 1.57 -11.49 5.80
N MET A 207 0.27 -11.23 5.89
CA MET A 207 -0.78 -12.25 5.74
C MET A 207 -0.68 -12.99 4.39
N TYR A 208 -0.21 -12.30 3.34
CA TYR A 208 -0.05 -12.86 2.00
C TYR A 208 1.36 -13.38 1.70
N LEU A 209 2.34 -13.07 2.56
CA LEU A 209 3.77 -13.35 2.40
C LEU A 209 4.27 -14.45 3.37
N ARG A 210 3.36 -15.27 3.90
CA ARG A 210 3.64 -16.27 4.95
C ARG A 210 4.60 -17.40 4.55
N ALA A 211 4.92 -17.59 3.27
CA ALA A 211 5.98 -18.56 2.91
C ALA A 211 7.40 -17.97 3.09
N GLY A 212 7.51 -16.72 3.52
CA GLY A 212 8.74 -16.09 3.97
C GLY A 212 8.61 -15.51 5.39
N PRO A 213 9.75 -15.21 6.04
CA PRO A 213 9.74 -14.46 7.29
C PRO A 213 9.21 -13.04 7.07
N PRO A 214 8.71 -12.37 8.13
CA PRO A 214 8.13 -11.04 8.10
C PRO A 214 9.19 -9.92 8.00
N THR A 215 9.99 -9.98 6.94
CA THR A 215 11.15 -9.10 6.76
C THR A 215 11.06 -8.24 5.49
N SER A 216 9.94 -8.29 4.77
CA SER A 216 9.74 -7.44 3.59
C SER A 216 9.51 -5.99 3.99
N LEU A 217 10.07 -5.06 3.21
CA LEU A 217 9.74 -3.64 3.27
C LEU A 217 8.85 -3.29 2.08
N THR A 218 7.68 -2.73 2.32
CA THR A 218 6.80 -2.25 1.24
C THR A 218 7.03 -0.76 1.03
N ALA A 219 7.30 -0.37 -0.22
CA ALA A 219 7.23 0.99 -0.70
C ALA A 219 5.91 1.18 -1.46
N TRP A 220 5.00 1.94 -0.88
CA TRP A 220 3.77 2.40 -1.53
C TRP A 220 4.03 3.73 -2.23
N VAL A 221 3.79 3.78 -3.53
CA VAL A 221 4.11 4.92 -4.39
C VAL A 221 2.83 5.44 -5.05
N PRO A 222 2.31 6.61 -4.66
CA PRO A 222 1.28 7.30 -5.41
C PRO A 222 1.83 7.74 -6.78
N ILE A 223 1.09 7.44 -7.85
CA ILE A 223 1.47 7.79 -9.22
C ILE A 223 0.58 8.96 -9.68
N GLY A 224 0.71 10.08 -8.97
CA GLY A 224 -0.15 11.26 -9.12
C GLY A 224 -0.42 11.92 -7.77
N ASP A 225 -1.04 13.10 -7.80
CA ASP A 225 -1.51 13.76 -6.59
C ASP A 225 -2.82 13.12 -6.11
N ILE A 226 -3.00 13.03 -4.80
CA ILE A 226 -4.20 12.46 -4.16
C ILE A 226 -4.61 13.38 -3.01
N SER A 227 -5.82 13.90 -3.08
CA SER A 227 -6.44 14.70 -2.02
C SER A 227 -6.75 13.86 -0.78
N LEU A 228 -7.03 14.49 0.37
CA LEU A 228 -7.44 13.77 1.60
C LEU A 228 -8.65 12.86 1.37
N GLU A 229 -9.54 13.24 0.47
CA GLU A 229 -10.78 12.51 0.14
C GLU A 229 -10.61 11.60 -1.10
N GLY A 230 -9.43 11.61 -1.74
CA GLY A 230 -9.12 10.87 -2.96
C GLY A 230 -8.75 9.39 -2.76
N SER A 231 -9.11 8.76 -1.64
CA SER A 231 -8.80 7.33 -1.34
C SER A 231 -7.31 6.99 -1.23
N GLY A 232 -6.50 7.88 -0.67
CA GLY A 232 -5.13 7.54 -0.30
C GLY A 232 -5.07 6.29 0.61
N LEU A 233 -3.93 5.58 0.58
CA LEU A 233 -3.71 4.48 1.52
C LEU A 233 -3.70 5.06 2.96
N MET A 234 -4.40 4.41 3.89
CA MET A 234 -4.46 4.83 5.29
C MET A 234 -3.93 3.73 6.20
N TYR A 235 -3.32 4.14 7.31
CA TYR A 235 -2.66 3.22 8.24
C TYR A 235 -3.28 3.33 9.61
N LEU A 236 -3.46 2.21 10.30
CA LEU A 236 -3.93 2.23 11.68
C LEU A 236 -2.74 2.55 12.60
N GLU A 237 -2.87 3.60 13.39
CA GLU A 237 -1.82 4.13 14.26
C GLU A 237 -1.19 3.03 15.14
N GLY A 238 0.15 2.93 15.12
CA GLY A 238 0.93 2.00 15.95
C GLY A 238 0.62 0.51 15.78
N SER A 239 -0.05 0.09 14.69
CA SER A 239 -0.68 -1.24 14.54
C SER A 239 0.24 -2.41 14.19
N THR A 240 1.56 -2.21 14.18
CA THR A 240 2.51 -3.32 13.97
C THR A 240 2.41 -4.39 15.06
N ASP A 241 2.06 -4.01 16.29
CA ASP A 241 1.81 -4.95 17.39
C ASP A 241 0.56 -5.82 17.14
N ILE A 242 -0.51 -5.24 16.59
CA ILE A 242 -1.73 -5.96 16.19
C ILE A 242 -1.40 -6.99 15.12
N GLY A 243 -0.65 -6.60 14.07
CA GLY A 243 -0.23 -7.53 13.02
C GLY A 243 0.60 -8.70 13.56
N ARG A 244 1.56 -8.42 14.45
CA ARG A 244 2.39 -9.45 15.10
C ARG A 244 1.58 -10.40 15.96
N GLN A 245 0.67 -9.87 16.78
CA GLN A 245 -0.22 -10.68 17.62
C GLN A 245 -1.14 -11.56 16.76
N THR A 246 -1.69 -10.99 15.68
CA THR A 246 -2.56 -11.71 14.74
C THR A 246 -1.83 -12.88 14.09
N GLU A 247 -0.60 -12.70 13.60
CA GLU A 247 0.18 -13.81 13.04
C GLU A 247 0.56 -14.84 14.10
N ALA A 248 0.95 -14.42 15.31
CA ALA A 248 1.28 -15.35 16.39
C ALA A 248 0.06 -16.20 16.82
N GLU A 249 -1.14 -15.61 16.81
CA GLU A 249 -2.40 -16.33 17.01
C GLU A 249 -2.71 -17.28 15.86
N PHE A 250 -2.56 -16.83 14.61
CA PHE A 250 -2.74 -17.67 13.44
C PHE A 250 -1.83 -18.91 13.49
N THR A 251 -0.53 -18.73 13.74
CA THR A 251 0.44 -19.84 13.84
C THR A 251 0.07 -20.83 14.94
N ARG A 252 -0.35 -20.35 16.12
CA ARG A 252 -0.78 -21.23 17.23
C ARG A 252 -2.03 -22.06 16.87
N ASN A 253 -2.91 -21.50 16.05
CA ASN A 253 -4.19 -22.11 15.69
C ASN A 253 -4.15 -22.89 14.35
N ALA A 254 -3.01 -22.91 13.65
CA ALA A 254 -2.86 -23.55 12.35
C ALA A 254 -2.67 -25.09 12.41
N THR A 255 -2.95 -25.74 13.55
CA THR A 255 -2.71 -27.19 13.76
C THR A 255 -3.56 -28.09 12.86
N ASN A 256 -4.61 -27.53 12.24
CA ASN A 256 -5.53 -28.23 11.35
C ASN A 256 -5.30 -27.89 9.86
N LEU A 257 -4.23 -27.17 9.52
CA LEU A 257 -3.88 -26.74 8.16
C LEU A 257 -2.74 -27.58 7.61
N THR A 258 -2.72 -27.79 6.29
CA THR A 258 -1.52 -28.25 5.59
C THR A 258 -0.48 -27.13 5.48
N ASP A 259 0.77 -27.44 5.14
CA ASP A 259 1.80 -26.42 4.90
C ASP A 259 1.39 -25.42 3.81
N GLU A 260 0.72 -25.90 2.76
CA GLU A 260 0.20 -25.06 1.67
C GLU A 260 -0.92 -24.13 2.14
N GLU A 261 -1.85 -24.64 2.97
CA GLU A 261 -2.92 -23.83 3.57
C GLU A 261 -2.37 -22.79 4.56
N CYS A 262 -1.34 -23.15 5.34
CA CYS A 262 -0.69 -22.26 6.32
C CYS A 262 -0.12 -21.00 5.67
N VAL A 263 0.47 -21.13 4.48
CA VAL A 263 1.08 -19.99 3.78
C VAL A 263 0.10 -19.18 2.94
N SER A 264 -1.13 -19.66 2.76
CA SER A 264 -2.17 -18.96 2.01
C SER A 264 -2.94 -17.99 2.91
N ALA A 265 -3.23 -16.78 2.42
CA ALA A 265 -4.19 -15.89 3.07
C ALA A 265 -5.65 -16.32 2.83
N PHE A 266 -5.87 -17.26 1.92
CA PHE A 266 -7.17 -17.77 1.50
C PHE A 266 -7.36 -19.20 2.00
N ASN A 267 -7.33 -19.37 3.32
CA ASN A 267 -7.54 -20.65 3.98
C ASN A 267 -8.74 -20.60 4.94
N LYS A 268 -9.19 -21.76 5.42
CA LYS A 268 -10.38 -21.91 6.27
C LYS A 268 -10.31 -21.23 7.63
N ASN A 269 -9.13 -20.85 8.10
CA ASN A 269 -8.92 -20.14 9.37
C ASN A 269 -8.84 -18.61 9.16
N MET A 270 -8.95 -18.10 7.92
CA MET A 270 -8.94 -16.68 7.58
C MET A 270 -10.35 -16.21 7.20
N SER A 271 -10.59 -14.89 7.21
CA SER A 271 -11.85 -14.36 6.68
C SER A 271 -11.96 -14.65 5.18
N ASP A 272 -13.18 -14.83 4.68
CA ASP A 272 -13.41 -15.00 3.24
C ASP A 272 -12.92 -13.74 2.48
N GLY A 273 -11.89 -13.92 1.65
CA GLY A 273 -11.23 -12.84 0.90
C GLY A 273 -9.88 -12.37 1.47
N GLY A 274 -9.38 -12.99 2.55
CA GLY A 274 -8.00 -12.79 3.01
C GLY A 274 -7.71 -11.40 3.56
N PHE A 275 -8.52 -10.92 4.51
CA PHE A 275 -8.33 -9.63 5.19
C PHE A 275 -8.73 -9.77 6.68
N LEU A 276 -8.62 -8.70 7.46
CA LEU A 276 -9.04 -8.67 8.88
C LEU A 276 -10.48 -8.17 9.04
N SER A 277 -10.87 -7.19 8.23
CA SER A 277 -12.21 -6.61 8.24
C SER A 277 -12.49 -5.89 6.93
N ARG A 278 -13.75 -5.87 6.49
CA ARG A 278 -14.20 -4.96 5.43
C ARG A 278 -14.63 -3.60 5.98
N ASP A 279 -14.92 -3.55 7.28
CA ASP A 279 -15.42 -2.37 7.99
C ASP A 279 -14.26 -1.69 8.71
N THR A 280 -13.77 -0.61 8.10
CA THR A 280 -12.67 0.19 8.63
C THR A 280 -13.08 0.96 9.88
N VAL A 281 -14.35 1.38 9.98
CA VAL A 281 -14.88 2.13 11.12
C VAL A 281 -14.92 1.23 12.35
N ALA A 282 -15.65 0.11 12.25
CA ALA A 282 -15.78 -0.83 13.36
C ALA A 282 -14.42 -1.42 13.78
N TYR A 283 -13.51 -1.64 12.84
CA TYR A 283 -12.17 -2.12 13.14
C TYR A 283 -11.35 -1.09 13.93
N GLY A 284 -11.34 0.17 13.49
CA GLY A 284 -10.64 1.26 14.19
C GLY A 284 -11.19 1.50 15.59
N GLU A 285 -12.52 1.49 15.75
CA GLU A 285 -13.17 1.63 17.06
C GLU A 285 -12.81 0.48 18.00
N LYS A 286 -12.88 -0.77 17.52
CA LYS A 286 -12.50 -1.95 18.31
C LYS A 286 -11.04 -1.93 18.72
N ALA A 287 -10.15 -1.50 17.82
CA ALA A 287 -8.73 -1.36 18.11
C ALA A 287 -8.42 -0.14 19.02
N GLN A 288 -9.36 0.81 19.13
CA GLN A 288 -9.19 2.11 19.80
C GLN A 288 -8.01 2.91 19.26
N ARG A 289 -7.82 2.90 17.93
CA ARG A 289 -6.70 3.60 17.26
C ARG A 289 -7.18 4.39 16.06
N LYS A 290 -6.46 5.47 15.75
CA LYS A 290 -6.80 6.34 14.63
C LYS A 290 -6.34 5.77 13.30
N TRP A 291 -7.11 6.02 12.25
CA TRP A 291 -6.68 5.89 10.86
C TRP A 291 -5.92 7.14 10.44
N LEU A 292 -4.64 6.96 10.15
CA LEU A 292 -3.73 8.00 9.69
C LEU A 292 -3.86 8.17 8.18
N ILE A 293 -4.18 9.39 7.76
CA ILE A 293 -4.32 9.79 6.35
C ILE A 293 -3.36 10.93 6.00
N THR A 294 -3.21 11.22 4.72
CA THR A 294 -2.47 12.41 4.24
C THR A 294 -2.91 12.75 2.83
N GLU A 295 -2.62 13.98 2.40
CA GLU A 295 -2.50 14.30 0.98
C GLU A 295 -1.21 13.70 0.44
N TYR A 296 -1.28 13.20 -0.77
CA TYR A 296 -0.13 12.67 -1.49
C TYR A 296 0.16 13.56 -2.68
N GLU A 297 1.43 13.78 -2.93
CA GLU A 297 1.91 14.47 -4.11
C GLU A 297 2.74 13.51 -4.96
N ALA A 298 2.68 13.67 -6.28
CA ALA A 298 3.55 12.94 -7.19
C ALA A 298 5.02 13.16 -6.79
N GLY A 299 5.69 12.05 -6.46
CA GLY A 299 7.05 12.04 -5.91
C GLY A 299 7.13 11.47 -4.50
N ASP A 300 6.02 11.46 -3.76
CA ASP A 300 5.97 10.91 -2.43
C ASP A 300 6.16 9.39 -2.43
N VAL A 301 6.66 8.84 -1.31
CA VAL A 301 6.72 7.40 -1.07
C VAL A 301 6.45 7.13 0.41
N ILE A 302 5.62 6.13 0.71
CA ILE A 302 5.51 5.58 2.06
C ILE A 302 6.20 4.23 2.11
N PHE A 303 7.12 4.08 3.05
CA PHE A 303 7.68 2.78 3.42
C PHE A 303 6.92 2.26 4.64
N HIS A 304 6.51 1.00 4.65
CA HIS A 304 5.84 0.42 5.82
C HIS A 304 6.30 -1.00 6.16
N ASP A 305 6.23 -1.30 7.46
CA ASP A 305 6.47 -2.59 8.06
C ASP A 305 5.39 -3.60 7.60
N PRO A 306 5.74 -4.88 7.38
CA PRO A 306 4.81 -5.86 6.82
C PRO A 306 3.65 -6.21 7.77
N TYR A 307 3.74 -5.82 9.04
CA TYR A 307 2.67 -5.95 10.03
C TYR A 307 1.80 -4.71 10.18
N LEU A 308 2.16 -3.58 9.57
CA LEU A 308 1.39 -2.35 9.76
C LEU A 308 0.01 -2.51 9.10
N VAL A 309 -1.04 -2.42 9.92
CA VAL A 309 -2.42 -2.56 9.47
C VAL A 309 -2.80 -1.35 8.64
N HIS A 310 -3.35 -1.60 7.46
CA HIS A 310 -3.72 -0.56 6.51
C HIS A 310 -4.99 -0.93 5.74
N ALA A 311 -5.59 0.08 5.14
CA ALA A 311 -6.81 0.02 4.32
C ALA A 311 -6.86 1.25 3.41
N SER A 312 -7.96 1.45 2.69
CA SER A 312 -8.25 2.74 2.03
C SER A 312 -9.65 3.22 2.34
N CYS A 313 -9.94 4.50 2.08
CA CYS A 313 -11.30 5.05 2.05
C CYS A 313 -11.89 4.93 0.63
N LYS A 314 -13.17 5.27 0.44
CA LYS A 314 -13.73 5.51 -0.89
C LYS A 314 -13.07 6.72 -1.54
N ASN A 315 -12.95 6.69 -2.87
CA ASN A 315 -12.47 7.83 -3.63
C ASN A 315 -13.63 8.80 -3.84
N LYS A 316 -13.54 9.96 -3.18
CA LYS A 316 -14.51 11.06 -3.22
C LYS A 316 -13.88 12.34 -3.77
N ASP A 317 -12.80 12.20 -4.55
CA ASP A 317 -12.12 13.33 -5.15
C ASP A 317 -13.12 14.22 -5.92
N ALA A 318 -13.14 15.51 -5.58
CA ALA A 318 -14.10 16.46 -6.13
C ALA A 318 -13.93 16.70 -7.64
N GLU A 319 -12.71 16.50 -8.16
CA GLU A 319 -12.39 16.60 -9.58
C GLU A 319 -12.54 15.24 -10.30
N ARG A 320 -13.03 14.22 -9.58
CA ARG A 320 -13.26 12.87 -10.09
C ARG A 320 -11.98 12.23 -10.62
N ARG A 321 -10.84 12.56 -10.01
CA ARG A 321 -9.55 11.95 -10.34
C ARG A 321 -9.53 10.49 -9.91
N ILE A 322 -9.03 9.64 -10.79
CA ILE A 322 -8.73 8.24 -10.49
C ILE A 322 -7.43 8.20 -9.69
N ARG A 323 -7.46 7.55 -8.54
CA ARG A 323 -6.28 7.40 -7.70
C ARG A 323 -5.43 6.24 -8.19
N LEU A 324 -4.26 6.54 -8.74
CA LEU A 324 -3.28 5.55 -9.21
C LEU A 324 -2.12 5.41 -8.20
N ALA A 325 -1.79 4.18 -7.85
CA ALA A 325 -0.63 3.88 -7.00
C ALA A 325 -0.04 2.51 -7.32
N THR A 326 1.20 2.27 -6.89
CA THR A 326 1.80 0.93 -6.90
C THR A 326 2.37 0.54 -5.54
N ASP A 327 2.24 -0.73 -5.21
CA ASP A 327 2.84 -1.35 -4.04
C ASP A 327 4.06 -2.20 -4.45
N LEU A 328 5.26 -1.77 -4.05
CA LEU A 328 6.54 -2.44 -4.37
C LEU A 328 7.13 -3.06 -3.11
N ARG A 329 7.30 -4.38 -3.08
CA ARG A 329 7.85 -5.10 -1.93
C ARG A 329 9.31 -5.45 -2.15
N PHE A 330 10.14 -5.19 -1.17
CA PHE A 330 11.57 -5.45 -1.19
C PHE A 330 11.98 -6.36 -0.04
N VAL A 331 12.96 -7.21 -0.30
CA VAL A 331 13.54 -8.15 0.67
C VAL A 331 15.05 -8.15 0.53
N ASP A 332 15.74 -8.55 1.59
CA ASP A 332 17.15 -8.92 1.54
C ASP A 332 17.31 -10.19 0.68
N SER A 333 18.10 -10.10 -0.39
CA SER A 333 18.31 -11.21 -1.34
C SER A 333 18.96 -12.42 -0.69
N GLU A 334 19.76 -12.21 0.36
CA GLU A 334 20.56 -13.25 1.02
C GLU A 334 19.79 -13.95 2.16
N LYS A 335 18.56 -13.53 2.43
CA LYS A 335 17.69 -14.11 3.46
C LYS A 335 16.54 -14.90 2.83
N PRO A 336 15.95 -15.86 3.57
CA PRO A 336 14.69 -16.47 3.14
C PRO A 336 13.61 -15.41 2.92
N TYR A 337 12.82 -15.57 1.86
CA TYR A 337 11.66 -14.74 1.57
C TYR A 337 10.64 -15.55 0.76
N ASP A 338 9.41 -15.04 0.64
CA ASP A 338 8.33 -15.73 -0.07
C ASP A 338 8.56 -15.76 -1.60
N LYS A 339 9.11 -16.87 -2.09
CA LYS A 339 9.41 -17.05 -3.52
C LYS A 339 8.14 -17.14 -4.39
N ARG A 340 6.95 -17.38 -3.82
CA ARG A 340 5.68 -17.42 -4.58
C ARG A 340 5.36 -16.06 -5.21
N TRP A 341 5.91 -14.98 -4.65
CA TRP A 341 5.78 -13.61 -5.14
C TRP A 341 6.79 -13.23 -6.23
N MET A 342 7.66 -14.16 -6.65
CA MET A 342 8.57 -13.98 -7.80
C MET A 342 7.90 -14.35 -9.13
N LYS A 343 6.66 -13.91 -9.31
CA LYS A 343 5.92 -13.95 -10.57
C LYS A 343 5.04 -12.72 -10.67
N VAL A 344 4.74 -12.28 -11.88
CA VAL A 344 3.86 -11.14 -12.09
C VAL A 344 2.44 -11.48 -11.58
N TRP A 345 1.74 -10.46 -11.07
CA TRP A 345 0.35 -10.60 -10.66
C TRP A 345 -0.53 -11.09 -11.82
N ARG A 346 -1.42 -12.04 -11.50
CA ARG A 346 -2.46 -12.55 -12.40
C ARG A 346 -3.73 -12.78 -11.59
N PRO A 347 -4.92 -12.60 -12.20
CA PRO A 347 -6.17 -12.92 -11.53
C PRO A 347 -6.28 -14.42 -11.24
N LEU A 348 -6.93 -14.75 -10.11
CA LEU A 348 -7.30 -16.12 -9.72
C LEU A 348 -6.14 -17.12 -9.60
N ASP A 349 -4.92 -16.64 -9.37
CA ASP A 349 -3.73 -17.49 -9.25
C ASP A 349 -3.45 -17.98 -7.81
N GLY A 350 -4.41 -17.78 -6.90
CA GLY A 350 -4.40 -18.27 -5.53
C GLY A 350 -3.49 -17.51 -4.56
N LEU A 351 -2.97 -16.34 -4.95
CA LEU A 351 -2.01 -15.54 -4.18
C LEU A 351 -2.46 -14.10 -3.91
#